data_AF-A0A947P7N5-F1
#
_entry.id   AF-A0A947P7N5-F1
#
_cell.length_a   1.000
_cell.length_b   1.000
_cell.length_c   1.000
_cell.angle_alpha   90.00
_cell.angle_beta   90.00
_cell.angle_gamma   90.00
#
_symmetry.space_group_name_H-M   'P 1'
#
loop_
_entity.id
_entity.type
_entity.pdbx_description
1 polymer ?
#
loop_
_entity_poly.entity_id
_entity_poly.type
_entity_poly.pdbx_seq_one_letter_code
_entity_poly.pdbx_strand_id
1 'polypeptide(L)'
;MKKTILTTLILMIFCQLAFSQKKSGTTVSQKFFEVDQDIETLRKELSNVRKQMRELEVRVSIPEIRKEINNLIQLPEMTHEIILNNGTVVKGKIIHEDMDRIVIQTQIGQLTLSKNSIKLTRKADLPKANCIVDGPIVDQVHENKRVFKGKIKNDAVRRADFARIIFYLYDEGTTLLASDSVLISGNYHMYKSGVQTDATIEPGRTFNFECEVEIPEKAKVSYFIKKIRWEEFD
;
A
#
# COMPACT_ATOMS: atom_id res chain seq x y z
N MET A 1 -47.46 -67.10 8.93
CA MET A 1 -48.91 -66.93 8.69
C MET A 1 -49.38 -65.65 9.37
N LYS A 2 -50.09 -64.74 8.64
CA LYS A 2 -51.09 -63.69 9.03
C LYS A 2 -51.07 -63.17 10.50
N LYS A 3 -51.22 -61.90 10.89
CA LYS A 3 -51.80 -60.67 10.29
C LYS A 3 -51.80 -59.54 11.37
N THR A 4 -51.66 -58.25 10.96
CA THR A 4 -52.33 -57.00 11.48
C THR A 4 -52.79 -56.96 12.95
N ILE A 5 -52.30 -56.14 13.90
CA ILE A 5 -52.26 -54.65 14.02
C ILE A 5 -53.49 -53.94 13.46
N LEU A 6 -54.57 -53.85 14.28
CA LEU A 6 -55.63 -52.84 14.18
C LEU A 6 -56.45 -52.81 15.48
N THR A 7 -55.97 -52.06 16.48
CA THR A 7 -56.77 -51.57 17.61
C THR A 7 -56.75 -50.05 17.55
N THR A 8 -57.50 -49.52 16.60
CA THR A 8 -57.88 -48.11 16.54
C THR A 8 -59.37 -48.08 16.34
N LEU A 9 -60.00 -47.09 16.96
CA LEU A 9 -61.37 -46.67 16.70
C LEU A 9 -62.36 -47.72 17.24
N ILE A 10 -63.06 -47.41 18.30
CA ILE A 10 -64.45 -46.93 18.26
C ILE A 10 -64.82 -47.11 19.75
N LEU A 11 -65.22 -46.13 20.52
CA LEU A 11 -66.37 -45.28 20.33
C LEU A 11 -66.11 -44.16 21.37
N MET A 12 -65.86 -42.93 20.94
CA MET A 12 -66.93 -41.98 20.63
C MET A 12 -67.81 -41.77 21.85
N ILE A 13 -68.12 -40.50 22.06
CA ILE A 13 -69.27 -39.99 22.79
C ILE A 13 -68.92 -39.68 24.25
N PHE A 14 -68.52 -38.43 24.48
CA PHE A 14 -69.50 -37.35 24.70
C PHE A 14 -70.46 -37.71 25.83
N CYS A 15 -70.15 -37.21 27.01
CA CYS A 15 -71.14 -36.49 27.80
C CYS A 15 -70.34 -35.61 28.74
N GLN A 16 -69.97 -34.41 28.27
CA GLN A 16 -70.71 -33.19 28.55
C GLN A 16 -70.66 -32.78 30.03
N LEU A 17 -70.16 -31.56 30.21
CA LEU A 17 -70.77 -30.54 31.06
C LEU A 17 -70.88 -30.85 32.55
N ALA A 18 -69.96 -30.29 33.34
CA ALA A 18 -70.40 -29.54 34.51
C ALA A 18 -69.34 -28.52 34.96
N PHE A 19 -69.73 -27.24 34.81
CA PHE A 19 -69.50 -26.15 35.78
C PHE A 19 -68.05 -25.65 36.05
N SER A 20 -67.78 -24.37 36.26
CA SER A 20 -68.49 -23.09 36.12
C SER A 20 -67.52 -22.00 36.62
N GLN A 21 -67.41 -20.90 35.85
CA GLN A 21 -67.16 -19.48 36.22
C GLN A 21 -66.09 -19.14 37.29
N LYS A 22 -65.24 -18.12 37.11
CA LYS A 22 -65.64 -16.71 36.96
C LYS A 22 -64.42 -15.81 36.66
N LYS A 23 -64.58 -14.85 35.74
CA LYS A 23 -63.68 -13.69 35.54
C LYS A 23 -64.06 -12.54 36.48
N SER A 24 -63.05 -11.87 37.06
CA SER A 24 -62.95 -10.44 37.45
C SER A 24 -61.75 -10.33 38.40
N GLY A 25 -60.73 -9.47 38.28
CA GLY A 25 -60.51 -8.23 37.55
C GLY A 25 -59.71 -7.29 38.47
N THR A 26 -58.73 -6.55 37.91
CA THR A 26 -58.21 -5.22 38.32
C THR A 26 -56.67 -5.12 38.44
N THR A 27 -56.15 -4.43 37.42
CA THR A 27 -54.93 -3.64 37.17
C THR A 27 -54.12 -3.14 38.37
N VAL A 28 -52.79 -3.29 38.34
CA VAL A 28 -51.83 -2.18 38.57
C VAL A 28 -50.61 -2.34 37.67
N SER A 29 -50.32 -1.25 36.96
CA SER A 29 -49.16 -0.98 36.12
C SER A 29 -47.83 -1.44 36.70
N GLN A 30 -47.09 -2.20 35.90
CA GLN A 30 -45.64 -2.14 35.95
C GLN A 30 -45.13 -2.31 34.52
N LYS A 31 -44.77 -1.18 33.90
CA LYS A 31 -43.83 -1.11 32.77
C LYS A 31 -42.54 -1.80 33.23
N PHE A 32 -42.48 -3.11 33.11
CA PHE A 32 -41.24 -3.84 33.12
C PHE A 32 -40.81 -4.03 31.68
N PHE A 33 -39.56 -3.69 31.42
CA PHE A 33 -38.89 -3.99 30.19
C PHE A 33 -39.04 -5.49 29.91
N GLU A 34 -39.60 -5.87 28.76
CA GLU A 34 -39.42 -7.23 28.22
C GLU A 34 -37.95 -7.34 27.80
N VAL A 35 -37.09 -7.67 28.77
CA VAL A 35 -35.72 -8.13 28.48
C VAL A 35 -35.76 -9.65 28.46
N ASP A 36 -36.48 -10.19 27.48
CA ASP A 36 -36.29 -11.55 27.02
C ASP A 36 -35.47 -11.48 25.72
N GLN A 37 -34.29 -10.86 25.80
CA GLN A 37 -33.25 -11.24 24.84
C GLN A 37 -32.87 -12.67 25.20
N ASP A 38 -33.42 -13.63 24.46
CA ASP A 38 -33.13 -15.05 24.60
C ASP A 38 -31.63 -15.24 24.79
N ILE A 39 -31.24 -15.94 25.86
CA ILE A 39 -29.83 -16.21 26.21
C ILE A 39 -29.04 -16.74 25.00
N GLU A 40 -29.72 -17.39 24.07
CA GLU A 40 -29.19 -17.88 22.80
C GLU A 40 -28.75 -16.75 21.84
N THR A 41 -29.49 -15.64 21.76
CA THR A 41 -29.12 -14.46 20.96
C THR A 41 -27.83 -13.82 21.46
N LEU A 42 -27.72 -13.62 22.77
CA LEU A 42 -26.51 -13.09 23.42
C LEU A 42 -25.31 -14.01 23.24
N ARG A 43 -25.50 -15.34 23.29
CA ARG A 43 -24.44 -16.32 23.00
C ARG A 43 -23.97 -16.22 21.56
N LYS A 44 -24.89 -16.03 20.62
CA LYS A 44 -24.58 -15.87 19.20
C LYS A 44 -23.79 -14.58 18.96
N GLU A 45 -24.20 -13.47 19.58
CA GLU A 45 -23.47 -12.20 19.51
C GLU A 45 -22.06 -12.31 20.09
N LEU A 46 -21.90 -12.91 21.27
CA LEU A 46 -20.58 -13.17 21.87
C LEU A 46 -19.68 -14.03 20.97
N SER A 47 -20.26 -15.01 20.27
CA SER A 47 -19.50 -15.86 19.34
C SER A 47 -19.01 -15.06 18.12
N ASN A 48 -19.84 -14.16 17.60
CA ASN A 48 -19.50 -13.28 16.49
C ASN A 48 -18.43 -12.26 16.89
N VAL A 49 -18.56 -11.63 18.06
CA VAL A 49 -17.57 -10.69 18.59
C VAL A 49 -16.23 -11.38 18.80
N ARG A 50 -16.20 -12.58 19.39
CA ARG A 50 -14.97 -13.37 19.54
C ARG A 50 -14.33 -13.73 18.20
N LYS A 51 -15.14 -13.98 17.16
CA LYS A 51 -14.64 -14.23 15.80
C LYS A 51 -14.00 -12.97 15.22
N GLN A 52 -14.67 -11.82 15.33
CA GLN A 52 -14.15 -10.53 14.87
C GLN A 52 -12.87 -10.14 15.62
N MET A 53 -12.80 -10.37 16.93
CA MET A 53 -11.62 -10.06 17.74
C MET A 53 -10.41 -10.90 17.32
N ARG A 54 -10.58 -12.21 17.08
CA ARG A 54 -9.51 -13.06 16.54
C ARG A 54 -9.06 -12.63 15.15
N GLU A 55 -9.99 -12.26 14.28
CA GLU A 55 -9.67 -11.76 12.94
C GLU A 55 -8.88 -10.44 13.01
N LEU A 56 -9.22 -9.57 13.95
CA LEU A 56 -8.48 -8.34 14.23
C LEU A 56 -7.09 -8.63 14.82
N GLU A 57 -6.96 -9.53 15.79
CA GLU A 57 -5.65 -9.93 16.36
C GLU A 57 -4.71 -10.49 15.28
N VAL A 58 -5.22 -11.30 14.35
CA VAL A 58 -4.44 -11.79 13.21
C VAL A 58 -4.04 -10.66 12.27
N ARG A 59 -4.92 -9.68 12.03
CA ARG A 59 -4.58 -8.49 11.23
C ARG A 59 -3.60 -7.55 11.93
N VAL A 60 -3.62 -7.45 13.26
CA VAL A 60 -2.77 -6.54 14.05
C VAL A 60 -1.40 -7.15 14.37
N SER A 61 -1.27 -8.47 14.45
CA SER A 61 0.02 -9.14 14.69
C SER A 61 0.98 -9.09 13.50
N ILE A 62 0.48 -8.84 12.28
CA ILE A 62 1.27 -8.86 11.04
C ILE A 62 1.89 -7.49 10.61
N PRO A 63 1.49 -6.29 11.09
CA PRO A 63 2.12 -5.03 10.68
C PRO A 63 3.04 -4.35 11.71
N GLU A 64 2.92 -4.60 13.02
CA GLU A 64 3.69 -3.84 14.03
C GLU A 64 5.18 -4.18 14.01
N ILE A 65 5.53 -5.46 13.94
CA ILE A 65 6.92 -5.93 13.90
C ILE A 65 7.67 -5.33 12.69
N ARG A 66 6.98 -5.12 11.55
CA ARG A 66 7.60 -4.54 10.34
C ARG A 66 7.86 -3.04 10.47
N LYS A 67 7.03 -2.30 11.23
CA LYS A 67 7.17 -0.84 11.39
C LYS A 67 8.40 -0.49 12.23
N GLU A 68 8.65 -1.21 13.31
CA GLU A 68 9.80 -0.96 14.19
C GLU A 68 11.13 -1.30 13.50
N ILE A 69 11.19 -2.41 12.75
CA ILE A 69 12.38 -2.81 11.99
C ILE A 69 12.74 -1.76 10.93
N ASN A 70 11.75 -1.19 10.23
CA ASN A 70 12.00 -0.13 9.25
C ASN A 70 12.61 1.14 9.86
N ASN A 71 12.25 1.48 11.11
CA ASN A 71 12.79 2.65 11.80
C ASN A 71 14.22 2.46 12.33
N LEU A 72 14.64 1.22 12.55
CA LEU A 72 15.97 0.90 13.08
C LEU A 72 17.08 0.90 12.01
N ILE A 73 16.71 0.90 10.72
CA ILE A 73 17.63 0.95 9.57
C ILE A 73 17.56 2.35 8.91
N GLN A 74 17.41 3.41 9.71
CA GLN A 74 17.63 4.76 9.19
C GLN A 74 19.14 4.99 9.07
N LEU A 75 19.68 4.71 7.89
CA LEU A 75 21.07 5.05 7.57
C LEU A 75 21.21 6.57 7.71
N PRO A 76 22.16 7.09 8.52
CA PRO A 76 22.30 8.52 8.70
C PRO A 76 22.50 9.18 7.34
N GLU A 77 21.64 10.15 7.02
CA GLU A 77 21.74 10.89 5.77
C GLU A 77 23.05 11.69 5.77
N MET A 78 24.02 11.16 5.04
CA MET A 78 25.27 11.85 4.77
C MET A 78 24.93 12.99 3.82
N THR A 79 24.73 14.18 4.37
CA THR A 79 24.25 15.36 3.64
C THR A 79 25.39 16.24 3.16
N HIS A 80 26.58 16.10 3.75
CA HIS A 80 27.74 16.95 3.47
C HIS A 80 29.00 16.12 3.25
N GLU A 81 29.79 16.51 2.26
CA GLU A 81 31.13 16.02 1.97
C GLU A 81 32.11 17.17 2.16
N ILE A 82 33.03 17.02 3.10
CA ILE A 82 34.01 18.04 3.49
C ILE A 82 35.38 17.56 3.07
N ILE A 83 36.05 18.36 2.24
CA ILE A 83 37.40 18.11 1.77
C ILE A 83 38.33 18.98 2.61
N LEU A 84 39.24 18.33 3.34
CA LEU A 84 40.28 18.99 4.12
C LEU A 84 41.44 19.42 3.22
N ASN A 85 42.28 20.34 3.72
CA ASN A 85 43.45 20.87 3.01
C ASN A 85 44.48 19.79 2.66
N ASN A 86 44.53 18.71 3.43
CA ASN A 86 45.38 17.54 3.21
C ASN A 86 44.79 16.53 2.21
N GLY A 87 43.62 16.80 1.63
CA GLY A 87 42.93 15.92 0.69
C GLY A 87 42.05 14.84 1.34
N THR A 88 41.97 14.77 2.67
CA THR A 88 41.05 13.85 3.35
C THR A 88 39.60 14.27 3.09
N VAL A 89 38.76 13.29 2.74
CA VAL A 89 37.33 13.49 2.47
C VAL A 89 36.52 12.93 3.63
N VAL A 90 35.82 13.80 4.34
CA VAL A 90 34.92 13.46 5.44
C VAL A 90 33.49 13.59 4.96
N LYS A 91 32.74 12.49 4.97
CA LYS A 91 31.29 12.49 4.70
C LYS A 91 30.53 12.49 6.02
N GLY A 92 29.46 13.27 6.13
CA GLY A 92 28.66 13.34 7.35
C GLY A 92 27.53 14.36 7.29
N LYS A 93 26.79 14.49 8.40
CA LYS A 93 25.80 15.56 8.61
C LYS A 93 26.39 16.60 9.56
N ILE A 94 26.41 17.87 9.16
CA ILE A 94 26.82 18.96 10.04
C ILE A 94 25.75 19.11 11.13
N ILE A 95 26.12 18.89 12.39
CA ILE A 95 25.24 19.11 13.55
C ILE A 95 25.37 20.56 14.02
N HIS A 96 26.60 21.08 14.03
CA HIS A 96 26.90 22.39 14.58
C HIS A 96 28.02 23.07 13.79
N GLU A 97 27.88 24.38 13.60
CA GLU A 97 28.88 25.22 12.93
C GLU A 97 29.07 26.49 13.75
N ASP A 98 30.28 26.65 14.29
CA ASP A 98 30.77 27.85 14.95
C ASP A 98 31.63 28.68 13.98
N MET A 99 32.14 29.82 14.45
CA MET A 99 33.08 30.66 13.68
C MET A 99 34.37 29.91 13.31
N ASP A 100 34.92 29.10 14.23
CA ASP A 100 36.24 28.46 14.05
C ASP A 100 36.19 26.93 13.90
N ARG A 101 35.07 26.29 14.22
CA ARG A 101 34.93 24.82 14.26
C ARG A 101 33.59 24.34 13.72
N ILE A 102 33.58 23.14 13.17
CA ILE A 102 32.39 22.46 12.66
C ILE A 102 32.33 21.07 13.29
N VAL A 103 31.17 20.71 13.84
CA VAL A 103 30.89 19.38 14.40
C VAL A 103 30.05 18.59 13.41
N ILE A 104 30.57 17.45 12.98
CA ILE A 104 30.00 16.61 11.93
C ILE A 104 29.70 15.23 12.51
N GLN A 105 28.46 14.77 12.35
CA GLN A 105 28.10 13.37 12.57
C GLN A 105 28.50 12.54 11.36
N THR A 106 29.45 11.63 11.56
CA THR A 106 29.81 10.59 10.60
C THR A 106 29.14 9.26 10.99
N GLN A 107 29.21 8.25 10.13
CA GLN A 107 28.67 6.91 10.40
C GLN A 107 29.28 6.25 11.65
N ILE A 108 30.52 6.60 12.00
CA ILE A 108 31.27 6.01 13.12
C ILE A 108 31.30 6.89 14.37
N GLY A 109 30.70 8.09 14.34
CA GLY A 109 30.69 9.01 15.49
C GLY A 109 30.75 10.49 15.11
N GLN A 110 30.95 11.35 16.10
CA GLN A 110 31.08 12.79 15.92
C GLN A 110 32.53 13.19 15.71
N LEU A 111 32.77 14.03 14.71
CA LEU A 111 34.08 14.60 14.40
C LEU A 111 34.02 16.12 14.48
N THR A 112 34.92 16.71 15.26
CA THR A 112 35.09 18.16 15.33
C THR A 112 36.26 18.56 14.42
N LEU A 113 36.00 19.41 13.44
CA LEU A 113 36.98 19.92 12.48
C LEU A 113 37.14 21.44 12.65
N SER A 114 38.36 21.95 12.49
CA SER A 114 38.62 23.38 12.44
C SER A 114 38.30 23.94 11.05
N LYS A 115 37.68 25.11 10.96
CA LYS A 115 37.31 25.72 9.67
C LYS A 115 38.53 26.06 8.82
N ASN A 116 39.65 26.38 9.45
CA ASN A 116 40.94 26.63 8.80
C ASN A 116 41.51 25.42 8.06
N SER A 117 41.15 24.20 8.44
CA SER A 117 41.61 22.98 7.77
C SER A 117 40.69 22.52 6.64
N ILE A 118 39.56 23.19 6.43
CA ILE A 118 38.57 22.87 5.41
C ILE A 118 38.88 23.63 4.13
N LYS A 119 39.00 22.90 3.02
CA LYS A 119 39.18 23.45 1.68
C LYS A 119 37.86 23.72 1.00
N LEU A 120 36.96 22.73 1.02
CA LEU A 120 35.67 22.76 0.32
C LEU A 120 34.63 21.99 1.12
N THR A 121 33.44 22.56 1.21
CA THR A 121 32.24 21.87 1.71
C THR A 121 31.28 21.71 0.54
N ARG A 122 30.89 20.47 0.24
CA ARG A 122 29.88 20.14 -0.75
C ARG A 122 28.69 19.47 -0.07
N LYS A 123 27.49 19.64 -0.62
CA LYS A 123 26.40 18.74 -0.26
C LYS A 123 26.72 17.37 -0.86
N ALA A 124 26.70 16.34 -0.04
CA ALA A 124 26.82 14.98 -0.53
C ALA A 124 25.57 14.67 -1.35
N ASP A 125 25.77 14.08 -2.53
CA ASP A 125 24.66 13.63 -3.36
C ASP A 125 23.93 12.52 -2.61
N LEU A 126 22.68 12.79 -2.22
CA LEU A 126 21.79 11.77 -1.71
C LEU A 126 21.66 10.67 -2.78
N PRO A 127 21.69 9.39 -2.41
CA PRO A 127 21.44 8.33 -3.37
C PRO A 127 20.03 8.55 -3.93
N LYS A 128 19.93 8.85 -5.23
CA LYS A 128 18.65 9.05 -5.93
C LYS A 128 18.21 7.74 -6.56
N ALA A 129 16.93 7.62 -6.85
CA ALA A 129 16.41 6.51 -7.62
C ALA A 129 16.75 6.71 -9.12
N ASN A 130 16.88 5.61 -9.86
CA ASN A 130 17.14 5.67 -11.30
C ASN A 130 16.44 4.52 -12.02
N CYS A 131 15.32 4.83 -12.68
CA CYS A 131 14.56 3.86 -13.45
C CYS A 131 15.00 3.85 -14.92
N ILE A 132 15.41 2.69 -15.40
CA ILE A 132 15.84 2.44 -16.78
C ILE A 132 14.99 1.35 -17.42
N VAL A 133 14.88 1.36 -18.75
CA VAL A 133 14.24 0.26 -19.48
C VAL A 133 15.19 -0.92 -19.53
N ASP A 134 14.71 -2.10 -19.11
CA ASP A 134 15.49 -3.33 -19.06
C ASP A 134 15.17 -4.22 -20.27
N GLY A 135 15.88 -4.00 -21.38
CA GLY A 135 15.71 -4.74 -22.63
C GLY A 135 14.92 -3.99 -23.72
N PRO A 136 14.56 -4.67 -24.83
CA PRO A 136 13.86 -4.05 -25.94
C PRO A 136 12.39 -3.77 -25.61
N ILE A 137 11.84 -2.70 -26.18
CA ILE A 137 10.42 -2.37 -26.12
C ILE A 137 9.77 -2.95 -27.37
N VAL A 138 8.72 -3.74 -27.17
CA VAL A 138 7.89 -4.28 -28.26
C VAL A 138 6.81 -3.25 -28.58
N ASP A 139 6.80 -2.80 -29.83
CA ASP A 139 5.79 -1.89 -30.40
C ASP A 139 4.79 -2.70 -31.22
N GLN A 140 3.53 -2.73 -30.78
CA GLN A 140 2.43 -3.37 -31.49
C GLN A 140 1.51 -2.30 -32.09
N VAL A 141 1.56 -2.20 -33.42
CA VAL A 141 0.76 -1.24 -34.18
C VAL A 141 -0.61 -1.84 -34.48
N HIS A 142 -1.67 -1.12 -34.10
CA HIS A 142 -3.06 -1.41 -34.46
C HIS A 142 -3.63 -0.22 -35.25
N GLU A 143 -4.84 -0.36 -35.79
CA GLU A 143 -5.48 0.67 -36.61
C GLU A 143 -5.67 2.01 -35.87
N ASN A 144 -6.17 1.95 -34.63
CA ASN A 144 -6.52 3.13 -33.83
C ASN A 144 -5.64 3.33 -32.59
N LYS A 145 -4.64 2.47 -32.40
CA LYS A 145 -3.82 2.49 -31.18
C LYS A 145 -2.44 1.88 -31.37
N ARG A 146 -1.53 2.24 -30.47
CA ARG A 146 -0.20 1.66 -30.37
C ARG A 146 0.00 1.10 -28.97
N VAL A 147 0.43 -0.15 -28.87
CA VAL A 147 0.66 -0.81 -27.58
C VAL A 147 2.15 -1.05 -27.41
N PHE A 148 2.73 -0.48 -26.35
CA PHE A 148 4.12 -0.63 -25.98
C PHE A 148 4.27 -1.56 -24.79
N LYS A 149 5.02 -2.65 -24.97
CA LYS A 149 5.34 -3.61 -23.90
C LYS A 149 6.83 -3.62 -23.63
N GLY A 150 7.21 -3.61 -22.37
CA GLY A 150 8.61 -3.65 -21.98
C GLY A 150 8.80 -3.92 -20.50
N LYS A 151 10.04 -3.77 -20.06
CA LYS A 151 10.44 -3.92 -18.67
C LYS A 151 11.14 -2.67 -18.18
N ILE A 152 10.93 -2.33 -16.92
CA ILE A 152 11.59 -1.22 -16.24
C ILE A 152 12.30 -1.74 -15.01
N LYS A 153 13.53 -1.32 -14.81
CA LYS A 153 14.39 -1.70 -13.68
C LYS A 153 14.84 -0.45 -12.95
N ASN A 154 14.83 -0.49 -11.62
CA ASN A 154 15.54 0.51 -10.83
C ASN A 154 16.99 0.06 -10.64
N ASP A 155 17.93 0.77 -11.23
CA ASP A 155 19.37 0.44 -11.16
C ASP A 155 20.10 1.17 -10.01
N ALA A 156 19.38 2.03 -9.28
CA ALA A 156 19.95 2.77 -8.18
C ALA A 156 19.76 2.10 -6.81
N VAL A 157 20.39 2.70 -5.78
CA VAL A 157 20.35 2.24 -4.38
C VAL A 157 19.11 2.74 -3.64
N ARG A 158 18.44 3.78 -4.13
CA ARG A 158 17.20 4.32 -3.55
C ARG A 158 15.99 3.80 -4.32
N ARG A 159 14.90 3.53 -3.60
CA ARG A 159 13.61 3.10 -4.17
C ARG A 159 13.01 4.23 -5.02
N ALA A 160 12.44 3.86 -6.17
CA ALA A 160 11.64 4.76 -6.98
C ALA A 160 10.16 4.60 -6.60
N ASP A 161 9.48 5.70 -6.31
CA ASP A 161 8.07 5.71 -5.96
C ASP A 161 7.25 6.25 -7.14
N PHE A 162 6.08 5.64 -7.39
CA PHE A 162 5.16 6.03 -8.47
C PHE A 162 5.84 6.19 -9.85
N ALA A 163 6.69 5.22 -10.20
CA ALA A 163 7.36 5.20 -11.49
C ALA A 163 6.30 5.17 -12.62
N ARG A 164 6.44 6.10 -13.57
CA ARG A 164 5.56 6.28 -14.73
C ARG A 164 6.40 6.37 -15.99
N ILE A 165 6.00 5.62 -17.01
CA ILE A 165 6.56 5.76 -18.36
C ILE A 165 5.57 6.51 -19.24
N ILE A 166 6.08 7.43 -20.04
CA ILE A 166 5.31 8.29 -20.94
C ILE A 166 5.81 8.06 -22.35
N PHE A 167 4.89 7.82 -23.27
CA PHE A 167 5.18 7.70 -24.69
C PHE A 167 4.60 8.90 -25.44
N TYR A 168 5.42 9.47 -26.32
CA TYR A 168 5.05 10.56 -27.21
C TYR A 168 5.16 10.05 -28.66
N LEU A 169 4.06 10.12 -29.40
CA LEU A 169 3.98 9.71 -30.80
C LEU A 169 4.05 10.94 -31.69
N TYR A 170 4.93 10.90 -32.69
CA TYR A 170 5.17 12.02 -33.59
C TYR A 170 4.90 11.64 -35.05
N ASP A 171 4.53 12.63 -35.86
CA ASP A 171 4.48 12.52 -37.31
C ASP A 171 5.89 12.71 -37.95
N GLU A 172 5.95 12.67 -39.29
CA GLU A 172 7.18 12.93 -40.04
C GLU A 172 7.68 14.39 -39.90
N GLY A 173 6.78 15.32 -39.55
CA GLY A 173 7.05 16.74 -39.36
C GLY A 173 7.40 17.14 -37.92
N THR A 174 7.60 16.18 -37.01
CA THR A 174 7.87 16.38 -35.57
C THR A 174 6.71 16.97 -34.76
N THR A 175 5.49 16.92 -35.29
CA THR A 175 4.26 17.29 -34.57
C THR A 175 3.84 16.16 -33.64
N LEU A 176 3.49 16.49 -32.40
CA LEU A 176 2.94 15.51 -31.44
C LEU A 176 1.54 15.09 -31.88
N LEU A 177 1.36 13.81 -32.17
CA LEU A 177 0.08 13.22 -32.57
C LEU A 177 -0.74 12.76 -31.36
N ALA A 178 -0.09 12.02 -30.46
CA ALA A 178 -0.71 11.47 -29.27
C ALA A 178 0.35 11.23 -28.20
N SER A 179 -0.09 11.23 -26.94
CA SER A 179 0.75 10.83 -25.82
C SER A 179 -0.09 10.17 -24.75
N ASP A 180 0.42 9.08 -24.20
CA ASP A 180 -0.16 8.48 -23.01
C ASP A 180 0.95 8.04 -22.05
N SER A 181 0.55 7.71 -20.83
CA SER A 181 1.42 7.29 -19.78
C SER A 181 0.82 6.17 -18.94
N VAL A 182 1.67 5.26 -18.51
CA VAL A 182 1.26 4.17 -17.62
C VAL A 182 2.08 4.20 -16.34
N LEU A 183 1.38 4.01 -15.21
CA LEU A 183 2.00 3.79 -13.92
C LEU A 183 2.46 2.34 -13.83
N ILE A 184 3.68 2.12 -13.34
CA ILE A 184 4.25 0.79 -13.23
C ILE A 184 3.73 0.14 -11.95
N SER A 185 2.99 -0.96 -12.09
CA SER A 185 2.67 -1.83 -10.96
C SER A 185 3.95 -2.55 -10.50
N GLY A 186 4.33 -2.30 -9.25
CA GLY A 186 5.56 -2.77 -8.67
C GLY A 186 5.34 -3.41 -7.31
N ASN A 187 6.21 -3.06 -6.36
CA ASN A 187 6.19 -3.53 -4.99
C ASN A 187 5.17 -2.78 -4.14
N TYR A 188 4.58 -3.52 -3.21
CA TYR A 188 3.81 -2.95 -2.12
C TYR A 188 4.72 -2.21 -1.14
N HIS A 189 4.37 -0.96 -0.83
CA HIS A 189 5.02 -0.14 0.18
C HIS A 189 3.99 0.64 1.00
N MET A 190 4.26 0.81 2.29
CA MET A 190 3.47 1.67 3.17
C MET A 190 4.38 2.77 3.73
N TYR A 191 4.07 4.01 3.36
CA TYR A 191 4.81 5.19 3.81
C TYR A 191 4.55 5.49 5.28
N LYS A 192 5.40 6.33 5.89
CA LYS A 192 5.23 6.79 7.28
C LYS A 192 3.92 7.56 7.50
N SER A 193 3.38 8.18 6.45
CA SER A 193 2.06 8.82 6.45
C SER A 193 0.89 7.84 6.60
N GLY A 194 1.13 6.53 6.48
CA GLY A 194 0.09 5.49 6.46
C GLY A 194 -0.50 5.24 5.07
N VAL A 195 -0.07 6.00 4.05
CA VAL A 195 -0.45 5.75 2.65
C VAL A 195 0.18 4.45 2.18
N GLN A 196 -0.63 3.60 1.57
CA GLN A 196 -0.21 2.31 1.00
C GLN A 196 -0.23 2.41 -0.52
N THR A 197 0.77 1.84 -1.17
CA THR A 197 0.90 1.83 -2.63
C THR A 197 1.46 0.49 -3.08
N ASP A 198 1.11 0.07 -4.30
CA ASP A 198 1.66 -1.05 -5.03
C ASP A 198 2.49 -0.61 -6.24
N ALA A 199 2.86 0.67 -6.31
CA ALA A 199 3.52 1.29 -7.47
C ALA A 199 4.95 1.75 -7.15
N THR A 200 5.72 0.94 -6.41
CA THR A 200 7.12 1.25 -6.08
C THR A 200 8.09 0.27 -6.75
N ILE A 201 9.30 0.73 -7.08
CA ILE A 201 10.34 -0.12 -7.64
C ILE A 201 11.55 -0.09 -6.72
N GLU A 202 11.75 -1.19 -5.97
CA GLU A 202 12.92 -1.35 -5.11
C GLU A 202 14.22 -1.41 -5.93
N PRO A 203 15.36 -1.02 -5.31
CA PRO A 203 16.69 -1.18 -5.88
C PRO A 203 16.92 -2.56 -6.50
N GLY A 204 17.34 -2.60 -7.76
CA GLY A 204 17.66 -3.83 -8.49
C GLY A 204 16.45 -4.65 -8.97
N ARG A 205 15.21 -4.25 -8.66
CA ARG A 205 14.01 -4.95 -9.13
C ARG A 205 13.60 -4.49 -10.53
N THR A 206 12.99 -5.42 -11.26
CA THR A 206 12.46 -5.21 -12.61
C THR A 206 10.98 -5.57 -12.66
N PHE A 207 10.17 -4.73 -13.31
CA PHE A 207 8.74 -4.94 -13.54
C PHE A 207 8.38 -4.79 -15.02
N ASN A 208 7.33 -5.49 -15.45
CA ASN A 208 6.79 -5.33 -16.80
C ASN A 208 5.86 -4.13 -16.85
N PHE A 209 5.75 -3.50 -18.02
CA PHE A 209 4.76 -2.47 -18.30
C PHE A 209 4.09 -2.71 -19.66
N GLU A 210 2.86 -2.23 -19.76
CA GLU A 210 2.06 -2.19 -20.97
C GLU A 210 1.39 -0.82 -21.06
N CYS A 211 1.76 -0.04 -22.07
CA CYS A 211 1.18 1.28 -22.31
C CYS A 211 0.43 1.26 -23.63
N GLU A 212 -0.86 1.55 -23.60
CA GLU A 212 -1.67 1.78 -24.77
C GLU A 212 -1.71 3.28 -25.05
N VAL A 213 -1.50 3.68 -26.31
CA VAL A 213 -1.63 5.08 -26.75
C VAL A 213 -2.63 5.10 -27.89
N GLU A 214 -3.76 5.74 -27.68
CA GLU A 214 -4.78 5.94 -28.72
C GLU A 214 -4.28 6.95 -29.77
N ILE A 215 -4.49 6.64 -31.04
CA ILE A 215 -4.07 7.47 -32.16
C ILE A 215 -5.33 8.02 -32.85
N PRO A 216 -5.41 9.33 -33.12
CA PRO A 216 -6.54 9.90 -33.85
C PRO A 216 -6.67 9.33 -35.27
N GLU A 217 -7.90 9.16 -35.74
CA GLU A 217 -8.19 8.58 -37.06
C GLU A 217 -7.44 9.31 -38.18
N LYS A 218 -6.83 8.54 -39.10
CA LYS A 218 -6.00 9.00 -40.24
C LYS A 218 -4.64 9.61 -39.91
N ALA A 219 -4.20 9.60 -38.65
CA ALA A 219 -2.84 10.04 -38.30
C ALA A 219 -1.81 8.91 -38.53
N LYS A 220 -0.79 9.19 -39.33
CA LYS A 220 0.33 8.26 -39.56
C LYS A 220 1.47 8.59 -38.60
N VAL A 221 1.74 7.69 -37.67
CA VAL A 221 2.83 7.84 -36.70
C VAL A 221 4.15 7.42 -37.32
N SER A 222 5.14 8.31 -37.31
CA SER A 222 6.48 8.08 -37.86
C SER A 222 7.43 7.48 -36.82
N TYR A 223 7.55 8.13 -35.66
CA TYR A 223 8.45 7.69 -34.59
C TYR A 223 7.84 7.97 -33.20
N PHE A 224 8.44 7.35 -32.17
CA PHE A 224 8.05 7.58 -30.78
C PHE A 224 9.24 7.96 -29.91
N ILE A 225 8.98 8.75 -28.88
CA ILE A 225 9.93 9.09 -27.82
C ILE A 225 9.37 8.58 -26.50
N LYS A 226 10.23 8.00 -25.66
CA LYS A 226 9.87 7.58 -24.30
C LYS A 226 10.50 8.49 -23.26
N LYS A 227 9.77 8.73 -22.17
CA LYS A 227 10.26 9.43 -21.00
C LYS A 227 9.83 8.69 -19.74
N ILE A 228 10.76 8.47 -18.82
CA ILE A 228 10.47 7.85 -17.52
C ILE A 228 10.47 8.96 -16.48
N ARG A 229 9.47 8.95 -15.59
CA ARG A 229 9.36 9.82 -14.42
C ARG A 229 9.14 8.95 -13.19
N TRP A 230 9.66 9.39 -12.07
CA TRP A 230 9.43 8.79 -10.76
C TRP A 230 9.48 9.89 -9.71
N GLU A 231 8.94 9.57 -8.55
CA GLU A 231 8.99 10.37 -7.35
C GLU A 231 9.83 9.64 -6.29
N GLU A 232 10.22 10.35 -5.24
CA GLU A 232 11.01 9.81 -4.15
C GLU A 232 10.39 10.31 -2.84
N PHE A 233 9.90 9.37 -2.02
CA PHE A 233 9.33 9.65 -0.71
C PHE A 233 10.07 8.88 0.39
N ASP A 234 9.96 9.39 1.62
CA ASP A 234 10.62 8.86 2.83
C ASP A 234 9.68 8.11 3.80
#